data_AF-A0A966TUN3-F1
#
_entry.id   AF-A0A966TUN3-F1
#
_cell.length_a   1.000
_cell.length_b   1.000
_cell.length_c   1.000
_cell.angle_alpha   90.00
_cell.angle_beta   90.00
_cell.angle_gamma   90.00
#
_symmetry.space_group_name_H-M   'P 1'
#
loop_
_entity.id
_entity.type
_entity.pdbx_description
1 polymer ?
#
loop_
_entity_poly.entity_id
_entity_poly.type
_entity_poly.pdbx_seq_one_letter_code
_entity_poly.pdbx_strand_id
1 'polypeptide(L)'
;MLSERRKRRRSLYLGGASCALLCWGVVVLIPGLPIGVLVAALISAGFFSGGMILGFTQAKESVPIKLAGTVSGVVNMGVMCGPMLLQPLIGWILDRLWQGQLGPDGLRIYVFESYRLGFSLMLVWLLIAVVSIAFSRETYATQLPET
;
A
#
# COMPACT_ATOMS: atom_id res chain seq x y z
N MET A 1 -11.97 23.58 -3.91
CA MET A 1 -13.43 23.83 -4.03
C MET A 1 -14.30 22.57 -4.28
N LEU A 2 -13.83 21.51 -4.94
CA LEU A 2 -14.54 20.20 -4.95
C LEU A 2 -14.33 19.36 -3.67
N SER A 3 -13.26 19.64 -2.92
CA SER A 3 -12.89 18.96 -1.66
C SER A 3 -13.79 19.31 -0.46
N GLU A 4 -14.44 20.48 -0.47
CA GLU A 4 -15.30 20.93 0.65
C GLU A 4 -16.66 20.25 0.70
N ARG A 5 -17.18 19.75 -0.44
CA ARG A 5 -18.54 19.18 -0.50
C ARG A 5 -18.61 17.69 -0.15
N ARG A 6 -17.48 16.97 -0.11
CA ARG A 6 -17.46 15.56 0.34
C ARG A 6 -16.75 15.45 1.69
N LYS A 7 -17.54 15.49 2.76
CA LYS A 7 -17.22 14.94 4.10
C LYS A 7 -16.88 13.42 4.08
N ARG A 8 -16.57 12.83 2.92
CA ARG A 8 -16.28 11.42 2.65
C ARG A 8 -14.82 11.21 2.21
N ARG A 9 -13.87 11.85 2.89
CA ARG A 9 -12.42 11.66 2.63
C ARG A 9 -12.00 10.20 2.79
N ARG A 10 -12.62 9.49 3.76
CA ARG A 10 -12.50 8.03 3.92
C ARG A 10 -12.91 7.26 2.67
N SER A 11 -14.05 7.59 2.06
CA SER A 11 -14.53 6.89 0.86
C SER A 11 -13.63 7.11 -0.35
N LEU A 12 -13.00 8.29 -0.48
CA LEU A 12 -12.02 8.56 -1.53
C LEU A 12 -10.71 7.82 -1.28
N TYR A 13 -10.24 7.81 -0.03
CA TYR A 13 -9.03 7.08 0.33
C TYR A 13 -9.20 5.56 0.20
N LEU A 14 -10.34 5.02 0.68
CA LEU A 14 -10.72 3.63 0.51
C LEU A 14 -10.88 3.26 -0.97
N GLY A 15 -11.52 4.13 -1.76
CA GLY A 15 -11.65 3.94 -3.21
C GLY A 15 -10.29 3.89 -3.91
N GLY A 16 -9.40 4.83 -3.61
CA GLY A 16 -8.05 4.86 -4.15
C GLY A 16 -7.22 3.64 -3.74
N ALA A 17 -7.24 3.27 -2.45
CA ALA A 17 -6.53 2.09 -1.95
C ALA A 17 -7.08 0.77 -2.54
N SER A 18 -8.41 0.67 -2.73
CA SER A 18 -9.04 -0.49 -3.37
C SER A 18 -8.70 -0.57 -4.87
N CYS A 19 -8.70 0.55 -5.58
CA CYS A 19 -8.25 0.59 -6.97
C CYS A 19 -6.76 0.21 -7.09
N ALA A 20 -5.91 0.72 -6.20
CA ALA A 20 -4.50 0.32 -6.16
C ALA A 20 -4.34 -1.19 -5.89
N LEU A 21 -5.15 -1.75 -4.98
CA LEU A 21 -5.18 -3.20 -4.71
C LEU A 21 -5.56 -4.00 -5.94
N LEU A 22 -6.58 -3.56 -6.68
CA LEU A 22 -7.00 -4.22 -7.93
C LEU A 22 -5.93 -4.11 -9.02
N CYS A 23 -5.34 -2.94 -9.23
CA CYS A 23 -4.27 -2.75 -10.22
C CYS A 23 -3.05 -3.63 -9.91
N TRP A 24 -2.59 -3.62 -8.64
CA TRP A 24 -1.49 -4.49 -8.23
C TRP A 24 -1.86 -5.98 -8.28
N GLY A 25 -3.11 -6.32 -7.93
CA GLY A 25 -3.63 -7.68 -8.04
C GLY A 25 -3.59 -8.20 -9.48
N VAL A 26 -4.00 -7.37 -10.45
CA VAL A 26 -3.92 -7.70 -11.89
C VAL A 26 -2.47 -7.94 -12.32
N VAL A 27 -1.56 -7.05 -11.92
CA VAL A 27 -0.12 -7.15 -12.27
C VAL A 27 0.53 -8.41 -11.71
N VAL A 28 0.18 -8.79 -10.48
CA VAL A 28 0.82 -9.92 -9.78
C VAL A 28 0.13 -11.26 -10.09
N LEU A 29 -1.21 -11.30 -10.21
CA LEU A 29 -1.94 -12.56 -10.33
C LEU A 29 -2.06 -13.09 -11.76
N ILE A 30 -2.06 -12.21 -12.78
CA ILE A 30 -2.26 -12.58 -14.19
C ILE A 30 -0.91 -12.67 -14.91
N PRO A 31 -0.43 -13.87 -15.28
CA PRO A 31 0.79 -14.02 -16.08
C PRO A 31 0.53 -13.71 -17.57
N GLY A 32 1.55 -13.19 -18.26
CA GLY A 32 1.51 -13.04 -19.73
C GLY A 32 0.73 -11.85 -20.27
N LEU A 33 0.53 -10.80 -19.46
CA LEU A 33 -0.11 -9.55 -19.91
C LEU A 33 0.69 -8.91 -21.06
N PRO A 34 0.00 -8.32 -22.06
CA PRO A 34 0.66 -7.49 -23.05
C PRO A 34 1.36 -6.33 -22.36
N ILE A 35 2.56 -5.96 -22.84
CA ILE A 35 3.38 -4.88 -22.26
C ILE A 35 2.58 -3.58 -22.10
N GLY A 36 1.72 -3.23 -23.06
CA GLY A 36 0.87 -2.05 -22.97
C GLY A 36 -0.10 -2.07 -21.79
N VAL A 37 -0.69 -3.23 -21.49
CA VAL A 37 -1.61 -3.39 -20.34
C VAL A 37 -0.83 -3.36 -19.03
N LEU A 38 0.35 -3.97 -18.98
CA LEU A 38 1.24 -3.92 -17.81
C LEU A 38 1.61 -2.46 -17.48
N VAL A 39 2.04 -1.69 -18.48
CA VAL A 39 2.42 -0.28 -18.30
C VAL A 39 1.20 0.55 -17.85
N ALA A 40 0.04 0.37 -18.48
CA ALA A 40 -1.18 1.06 -18.06
C ALA A 40 -1.59 0.71 -16.62
N ALA A 41 -1.45 -0.56 -16.22
CA ALA A 41 -1.73 -1.03 -14.87
C ALA A 41 -0.75 -0.44 -13.84
N LEU A 42 0.53 -0.32 -14.18
CA LEU A 42 1.55 0.31 -13.31
C LEU A 42 1.34 1.81 -13.17
N ILE A 43 1.02 2.52 -14.27
CA ILE A 43 0.70 3.95 -14.24
C ILE A 43 -0.53 4.21 -13.37
N SER A 44 -1.59 3.42 -13.56
CA SER A 44 -2.80 3.54 -12.74
C SER A 44 -2.54 3.21 -11.28
N ALA A 45 -1.79 2.14 -10.97
CA ALA A 45 -1.37 1.82 -9.61
C ALA A 45 -0.60 2.98 -8.94
N GLY A 46 0.35 3.60 -9.66
CA GLY A 46 1.10 4.76 -9.19
C GLY A 46 0.20 5.98 -8.94
N PHE A 47 -0.74 6.25 -9.86
CA PHE A 47 -1.71 7.34 -9.70
C PHE A 47 -2.59 7.15 -8.46
N PHE A 48 -3.11 5.94 -8.24
CA PHE A 48 -3.93 5.64 -7.06
C PHE A 48 -3.14 5.62 -5.75
N SER A 49 -1.85 5.27 -5.79
CA SER A 49 -0.95 5.35 -4.63
C SER A 49 -0.82 6.77 -4.07
N GLY A 50 -1.06 7.81 -4.89
CA GLY A 50 -1.11 9.20 -4.45
C GLY A 50 -2.17 9.49 -3.36
N GLY A 51 -3.16 8.59 -3.22
CA GLY A 51 -4.16 8.65 -2.15
C GLY A 51 -3.58 8.64 -0.73
N MET A 52 -2.33 8.20 -0.55
CA MET A 52 -1.62 8.21 0.73
C MET A 52 -1.61 9.59 1.41
N ILE A 53 -1.55 10.68 0.64
CA ILE A 53 -1.57 12.07 1.15
C ILE A 53 -2.88 12.36 1.88
N LEU A 54 -4.00 11.77 1.45
CA LEU A 54 -5.29 11.90 2.13
C LEU A 54 -5.26 11.23 3.50
N GLY A 55 -4.56 10.09 3.64
CA GLY A 55 -4.36 9.41 4.92
C GLY A 55 -3.56 10.27 5.91
N PHE A 56 -2.46 10.88 5.46
CA PHE A 56 -1.68 11.82 6.28
C PHE A 56 -2.50 13.02 6.75
N THR A 57 -3.32 13.58 5.85
CA THR A 57 -4.18 14.72 6.17
C THR A 57 -5.26 14.33 7.18
N GLN A 58 -5.90 13.17 6.98
CA GLN A 58 -6.92 12.64 7.91
C GLN A 58 -6.35 12.36 9.30
N ALA A 59 -5.14 11.79 9.37
CA ALA A 59 -4.49 11.53 10.66
C ALA A 59 -4.20 12.83 11.40
N LYS A 60 -3.65 13.85 10.71
CA LYS A 60 -3.40 15.18 11.29
C LYS A 60 -4.66 15.88 11.78
N GLU A 61 -5.77 15.74 11.07
CA GLU A 61 -7.07 16.33 11.47
C GLU A 61 -7.72 15.62 12.67
N SER A 62 -7.32 14.38 12.95
CA SER A 62 -7.86 13.59 14.07
C SER A 62 -7.31 14.00 15.44
N VAL A 63 -6.34 14.93 15.48
CA VAL A 63 -5.71 15.42 16.71
C VAL A 63 -5.64 16.95 16.74
N PRO A 64 -5.53 17.56 17.94
CA PRO A 64 -5.26 18.99 18.09
C PRO A 64 -3.96 19.40 17.37
N ILE A 65 -3.88 20.65 16.91
CA ILE A 65 -2.71 21.22 16.20
C ILE A 65 -1.40 21.01 16.99
N LYS A 66 -1.46 21.11 18.31
CA LYS A 66 -0.30 20.88 19.21
C LYS A 66 0.28 19.46 19.11
N LEU A 67 -0.52 18.47 18.70
CA LEU A 67 -0.12 17.06 18.55
C LEU A 67 0.03 16.63 17.09
N ALA A 68 -0.16 17.54 16.12
CA ALA A 68 -0.07 17.23 14.70
C ALA A 68 1.33 16.73 14.28
N GLY A 69 2.38 17.21 14.96
CA GLY A 69 3.75 16.71 14.79
C GLY A 69 3.90 15.24 15.21
N THR A 70 3.36 14.88 16.38
CA THR A 70 3.41 13.51 16.92
C THR A 70 2.68 12.53 16.01
N VAL A 71 1.47 12.87 15.55
CA VAL A 71 0.72 11.99 14.63
C VAL A 71 1.43 11.84 13.29
N SER A 72 2.01 12.91 12.76
CA SER A 72 2.81 12.83 11.53
C SER A 72 4.02 11.89 11.70
N GLY A 73 4.65 11.91 12.88
CA GLY A 73 5.73 10.98 13.24
C GLY A 73 5.26 9.53 13.28
N VAL A 74 4.13 9.25 13.96
CA VAL A 74 3.55 7.89 14.04
C VAL A 74 3.19 7.35 12.65
N VAL A 75 2.59 8.17 11.79
CA VAL A 75 2.27 7.77 10.41
C VAL A 75 3.55 7.45 9.65
N ASN A 76 4.59 8.30 9.75
CA ASN A 76 5.87 8.05 9.07
C ASN A 76 6.54 6.75 9.57
N MET A 77 6.52 6.49 10.88
CA MET A 77 7.00 5.22 11.44
C MET A 77 6.25 4.04 10.84
N GLY A 78 4.91 4.10 10.74
CA GLY A 78 4.12 3.04 10.09
C GLY A 78 4.52 2.81 8.62
N VAL A 79 4.78 3.89 7.88
CA VAL A 79 5.23 3.84 6.48
C VAL A 79 6.61 3.21 6.35
N MET A 80 7.53 3.48 7.28
CA MET A 80 8.87 2.88 7.31
C MET A 80 8.84 1.41 7.78
N CYS A 81 8.00 1.08 8.76
CA CYS A 81 7.86 -0.28 9.29
C CYS A 81 7.34 -1.27 8.24
N GLY A 82 6.47 -0.84 7.32
CA GLY A 82 5.93 -1.71 6.26
C GLY A 82 7.04 -2.35 5.42
N PRO A 83 7.86 -1.56 4.68
CA PRO A 83 9.00 -2.07 3.92
C PRO A 83 10.03 -2.77 4.80
N MET A 84 10.29 -2.28 6.01
CA MET A 84 11.26 -2.89 6.93
C MET A 84 10.91 -4.33 7.30
N LEU A 85 9.61 -4.65 7.42
CA LEU A 85 9.14 -6.01 7.67
C LEU A 85 8.97 -6.79 6.36
N LEU A 86 8.39 -6.18 5.33
CA LEU A 86 8.11 -6.86 4.04
C LEU A 86 9.38 -7.28 3.30
N GLN A 87 10.41 -6.44 3.26
CA GLN A 87 11.66 -6.74 2.56
C GLN A 87 12.33 -8.05 3.03
N PRO A 88 12.62 -8.26 4.33
CA PRO A 88 13.20 -9.51 4.80
C PRO A 88 12.25 -10.69 4.67
N LEU A 89 10.93 -10.48 4.82
CA LEU A 89 9.94 -11.55 4.76
C LEU A 89 9.79 -12.08 3.32
N ILE A 90 9.79 -11.19 2.33
CA ILE A 90 9.83 -11.56 0.91
C ILE A 90 11.12 -12.33 0.60
N GLY A 91 12.27 -11.85 1.07
CA GLY A 91 13.55 -12.53 0.91
C GLY A 91 13.55 -13.95 1.52
N TRP A 92 12.99 -14.10 2.71
CA TRP A 92 12.87 -15.39 3.38
C TRP A 92 11.93 -16.36 2.65
N ILE A 93 10.80 -15.89 2.11
CA ILE A 93 9.90 -16.71 1.30
C ILE A 93 10.58 -17.14 0.00
N LEU A 94 11.30 -16.24 -0.67
CA LEU A 94 12.06 -16.59 -1.87
C LEU A 94 13.10 -17.67 -1.55
N ASP A 95 13.87 -17.50 -0.48
CA ASP A 95 14.84 -18.47 -0.01
C ASP A 95 14.23 -19.85 0.30
N ARG A 96 13.01 -19.89 0.84
CA ARG A 96 12.25 -21.13 1.12
C ARG A 96 11.71 -21.80 -0.14
N LEU A 97 11.31 -21.00 -1.13
CA LEU A 97 10.81 -21.46 -2.43
C LEU A 97 11.94 -21.79 -3.41
N TRP A 98 13.19 -21.64 -2.98
CA TRP A 98 14.35 -21.96 -3.78
C TRP A 98 14.51 -23.49 -3.89
N GLN A 99 14.37 -24.01 -5.10
CA GLN A 99 14.47 -25.43 -5.41
C GLN A 99 15.90 -25.87 -5.77
N GLY A 100 16.92 -25.13 -5.35
CA GLY A 100 18.33 -25.45 -5.62
C GLY A 100 18.79 -25.15 -7.05
N GLN A 101 17.99 -24.43 -7.85
CA GLN A 101 18.41 -23.95 -9.16
C GLN A 101 19.44 -22.81 -9.00
N LEU A 102 20.69 -23.11 -9.36
CA LEU A 102 21.80 -22.17 -9.41
C LEU A 102 22.04 -21.79 -10.86
N GLY A 103 22.18 -20.49 -11.12
CA GLY A 103 22.61 -20.00 -12.43
C GLY A 103 24.09 -20.26 -12.69
N PRO A 104 24.55 -19.97 -13.92
CA PRO A 104 25.96 -20.13 -14.31
C PRO A 104 26.93 -19.39 -13.38
N ASP A 105 26.48 -18.29 -12.76
CA ASP A 105 27.27 -17.44 -11.88
C ASP A 105 27.15 -17.81 -10.38
N GLY A 106 26.48 -18.91 -10.04
CA GLY A 106 26.21 -19.31 -8.65
C GLY A 106 25.11 -18.49 -7.95
N LEU A 107 24.42 -17.61 -8.70
CA LEU A 107 23.27 -16.85 -8.22
C LEU A 107 22.01 -17.74 -8.20
N ARG A 108 21.16 -17.56 -7.17
CA ARG A 108 19.89 -18.31 -7.03
C ARG A 108 18.95 -17.89 -8.15
N ILE A 109 18.63 -18.81 -9.06
CA ILE A 109 17.61 -18.57 -10.09
C ILE A 109 16.26 -18.91 -9.47
N TYR A 110 15.42 -17.89 -9.33
CA TYR A 110 14.04 -18.04 -8.88
C TYR A 110 13.13 -18.20 -10.09
N VAL A 111 12.34 -19.26 -10.09
CA VAL A 111 11.29 -19.47 -11.08
C VAL A 111 10.24 -18.36 -10.93
N PHE A 112 9.62 -17.95 -12.04
CA PHE A 112 8.62 -16.87 -12.09
C PHE A 112 7.52 -17.02 -11.03
N GLU A 113 7.14 -18.25 -10.68
CA GLU A 113 6.16 -18.53 -9.63
C GLU A 113 6.62 -18.12 -8.23
N SER A 114 7.90 -18.29 -7.90
CA SER A 114 8.46 -17.91 -6.59
C SER A 114 8.44 -16.39 -6.40
N TYR A 115 8.76 -15.65 -7.46
CA TYR A 115 8.64 -14.19 -7.47
C TYR A 115 7.19 -13.72 -7.26
N ARG A 116 6.24 -14.37 -7.94
CA ARG A 116 4.81 -14.07 -7.80
C ARG A 116 4.30 -14.32 -6.39
N LEU A 117 4.71 -15.43 -5.76
CA LEU A 117 4.40 -15.71 -4.36
C LEU A 117 5.03 -14.67 -3.42
N GLY A 118 6.28 -14.26 -3.64
CA GLY A 118 6.92 -13.19 -2.88
C GLY A 118 6.16 -11.87 -2.99
N PHE A 119 5.80 -11.44 -4.20
CA PHE A 119 5.04 -10.21 -4.42
C PHE A 119 3.58 -10.29 -3.94
N SER A 120 3.01 -11.48 -3.79
CA SER A 120 1.66 -11.65 -3.22
C SER A 120 1.59 -11.18 -1.75
N LEU A 121 2.70 -11.23 -1.00
CA LEU A 121 2.76 -10.65 0.35
C LEU A 121 2.46 -9.15 0.35
N MET A 122 2.91 -8.43 -0.69
CA MET A 122 2.61 -7.02 -0.83
C MET A 122 1.11 -6.79 -1.01
N LEU A 123 0.41 -7.68 -1.74
CA LEU A 123 -1.05 -7.63 -1.87
C LEU A 123 -1.75 -7.90 -0.54
N VAL A 124 -1.27 -8.87 0.26
CA VAL A 124 -1.81 -9.15 1.59
C VAL A 124 -1.64 -7.94 2.51
N TRP A 125 -0.48 -7.28 2.47
CA TRP A 125 -0.23 -6.07 3.24
C TRP A 125 -1.13 -4.91 2.79
N LEU A 126 -1.31 -4.74 1.48
CA LEU A 126 -2.20 -3.73 0.93
C LEU A 126 -3.66 -4.01 1.30
N LEU A 127 -4.07 -5.28 1.37
CA LEU A 127 -5.39 -5.70 1.83
C LEU A 127 -5.59 -5.36 3.31
N ILE A 128 -4.61 -5.64 4.17
CA ILE A 128 -4.62 -5.24 5.58
C ILE A 128 -4.78 -3.72 5.70
N ALA A 129 -4.10 -2.95 4.86
CA ALA A 129 -4.25 -1.50 4.84
C ALA A 129 -5.67 -1.08 4.43
N VAL A 130 -6.23 -1.63 3.35
CA VAL A 130 -7.61 -1.36 2.90
C VAL A 130 -8.62 -1.71 4.00
N VAL A 131 -8.46 -2.86 4.65
CA VAL A 131 -9.32 -3.30 5.77
C VAL A 131 -9.16 -2.34 6.95
N SER A 132 -7.94 -1.96 7.32
CA SER A 132 -7.69 -1.01 8.41
C SER A 132 -8.34 0.36 8.14
N ILE A 133 -8.27 0.83 6.89
CA ILE A 133 -8.97 2.05 6.44
C ILE A 133 -10.49 1.85 6.48
N ALA A 134 -10.98 0.67 6.12
CA ALA A 134 -12.39 0.33 6.22
C ALA A 134 -12.87 0.27 7.68
N PHE A 135 -12.02 -0.11 8.64
CA PHE A 135 -12.34 -0.05 10.06
C PHE A 135 -12.14 1.34 10.69
N SER A 136 -11.35 2.21 10.06
CA SER A 136 -11.15 3.58 10.56
C SER A 136 -12.47 4.35 10.60
N ARG A 137 -12.76 4.97 11.76
CA ARG A 137 -13.96 5.81 11.97
C ARG A 137 -13.85 7.11 11.16
N GLU A 138 -14.98 7.61 10.68
CA GLU A 138 -15.02 8.90 9.98
C GLU A 138 -14.72 10.04 10.97
N THR A 139 -13.61 10.76 10.77
CA THR A 139 -13.26 11.95 11.58
C THR A 139 -14.05 13.21 11.18
N TYR A 140 -15.02 13.13 10.25
CA TYR A 140 -15.89 14.23 9.81
C TYR A 140 -15.22 15.60 9.59
N ALA A 141 -13.91 15.66 9.29
CA ALA A 141 -13.15 16.89 9.14
C ALA A 141 -13.41 17.91 10.29
N THR A 142 -13.60 17.42 11.52
CA THR A 142 -13.79 18.29 12.69
C THR A 142 -12.53 18.21 13.52
N GLN A 143 -11.70 19.26 13.48
CA GLN A 143 -10.63 19.42 14.47
C GLN A 143 -11.30 19.45 15.85
N LEU A 144 -10.86 18.60 16.77
CA LEU A 144 -11.31 18.64 18.16
C LEU A 144 -11.09 20.07 18.68
N PRO A 145 -12.14 20.76 19.16
CA PRO A 145 -12.00 22.11 19.67
C PRO A 145 -11.04 22.11 20.86
N GLU A 146 -10.17 23.12 20.93
CA GLU A 146 -9.34 23.32 22.11
C GLU A 146 -10.26 23.62 23.30
N THR A 147 -10.32 22.71 24.27
CA THR A 147 -10.84 22.97 25.61
C THR A 147 -9.70 23.12 26.59
#